data_AF-A0A916BKY6-F1
#
_entry.id   AF-A0A916BKY6-F1
#
_cell.length_a   1.000
_cell.length_b   1.000
_cell.length_c   1.000
_cell.angle_alpha   90.00
_cell.angle_beta   90.00
_cell.angle_gamma   90.00
#
_symmetry.space_group_name_H-M   'P 1'
#
loop_
_entity.id
_entity.type
_entity.pdbx_description
1 polymer ?
#
loop_
_entity_poly.entity_id
_entity_poly.type
_entity_poly.pdbx_seq_one_letter_code
_entity_poly.pdbx_strand_id
1 'polypeptide(L)'
;MSQKRFQGIAISLLALALALTPTRIVQADGGETGSKANVNGYQIALIFAEPATVGENKFHVQITDALDLAVTMAEVEVTAILAENMSTHENSTASATSGVDNLHTTSDTHGPGTSALAADTHTDEHAESDDAQHTEILTSALKPGVEKGEYAGEISLSKPGRWTFTVHFILHGEFVEAKFAIEVAEAGQNYSVLAGFFGFNATVIIAAAVLKRKAASA
;
A
#
# COMPACT_ATOMS: atom_id res chain seq x y z
N MET A 1 -6.98 44.21 36.09
CA MET A 1 -7.57 43.39 35.00
C MET A 1 -7.07 41.97 35.21
N SER A 2 -7.95 41.06 35.64
CA SER A 2 -7.56 39.79 36.28
C SER A 2 -6.84 38.85 35.32
N GLN A 3 -5.66 38.35 35.73
CA GLN A 3 -4.79 37.38 35.07
C GLN A 3 -5.55 36.14 34.55
N LYS A 4 -6.69 35.81 35.18
CA LYS A 4 -7.60 34.73 34.80
C LYS A 4 -8.30 34.94 33.44
N ARG A 5 -8.52 36.19 33.02
CA ARG A 5 -9.14 36.50 31.72
C ARG A 5 -8.15 36.35 30.56
N PHE A 6 -6.87 36.61 30.80
CA PHE A 6 -5.81 36.38 29.81
C PHE A 6 -5.51 34.89 29.61
N GLN A 7 -5.56 34.08 30.67
CA GLN A 7 -5.44 32.62 30.54
C GLN A 7 -6.57 32.00 29.72
N GLY A 8 -7.83 32.44 29.91
CA GLY A 8 -8.96 31.93 29.13
C GLY A 8 -8.85 32.25 27.64
N ILE A 9 -8.37 33.44 27.29
CA ILE A 9 -8.18 33.86 25.89
C ILE A 9 -6.99 33.10 25.26
N ALA A 10 -5.89 32.93 25.99
CA ALA A 10 -4.73 32.18 25.51
C ALA A 10 -5.05 30.70 25.27
N ILE A 11 -5.83 30.06 26.16
CA ILE A 11 -6.27 28.67 25.99
C ILE A 11 -7.25 28.54 24.82
N SER A 12 -8.16 29.51 24.64
CA SER A 12 -9.09 29.52 23.50
C SER A 12 -8.39 29.74 22.15
N LEU A 13 -7.35 30.58 22.11
CA LEU A 13 -6.52 30.78 20.92
C LEU A 13 -5.65 29.55 20.62
N LEU A 14 -5.13 28.87 21.65
CA LEU A 14 -4.39 27.63 21.48
C LEU A 14 -5.28 26.49 20.97
N ALA A 15 -6.52 26.38 21.46
CA ALA A 15 -7.50 25.39 20.98
C ALA A 15 -7.95 25.68 19.53
N LEU A 16 -8.11 26.96 19.16
CA LEU A 16 -8.43 27.35 17.79
C LEU A 16 -7.24 27.15 16.84
N ALA A 17 -6.00 27.43 17.29
CA ALA A 17 -4.79 27.18 16.52
C ALA A 17 -4.53 25.67 16.31
N LEU A 18 -4.88 24.82 17.28
CA LEU A 18 -4.83 23.36 17.14
C LEU A 18 -5.93 22.82 16.20
N ALA A 19 -7.06 23.54 16.06
CA ALA A 19 -8.10 23.22 15.08
C ALA A 19 -7.77 23.72 13.65
N LEU A 20 -6.82 24.66 13.51
CA LEU A 20 -6.34 25.19 12.22
C LEU A 20 -5.07 24.51 11.71
N THR A 21 -4.46 23.61 12.48
CA THR A 21 -3.50 22.68 11.85
C THR A 21 -4.29 21.85 10.84
N PRO A 22 -3.83 21.70 9.60
CA PRO A 22 -4.45 20.74 8.71
C PRO A 22 -4.33 19.40 9.43
N THR A 23 -5.44 18.94 9.99
CA THR A 23 -5.61 17.54 10.27
C THR A 23 -5.37 16.91 8.91
N ARG A 24 -4.19 16.31 8.75
CA ARG A 24 -4.04 15.25 7.78
C ARG A 24 -4.98 14.18 8.30
N ILE A 25 -6.24 14.33 7.93
CA ILE A 25 -7.21 13.27 7.96
C ILE A 25 -6.48 12.21 7.16
N VAL A 26 -5.94 11.22 7.87
CA VAL A 26 -5.62 9.94 7.28
C VAL A 26 -6.98 9.47 6.81
N GLN A 27 -7.30 9.84 5.57
CA GLN A 27 -8.54 9.46 4.94
C GLN A 27 -8.51 7.94 4.97
N ALA A 28 -9.49 7.36 5.65
CA ALA A 28 -9.77 5.95 5.51
C ALA A 28 -9.85 5.71 4.00
N ASP A 29 -8.93 4.91 3.51
CA ASP A 29 -8.52 4.82 2.13
C ASP A 29 -9.50 3.97 1.30
N GLY A 30 -10.78 4.36 1.38
CA GLY A 30 -11.91 3.58 0.92
C GLY A 30 -13.19 4.37 1.14
N GLY A 31 -13.44 5.34 0.26
CA GLY A 31 -14.63 6.17 0.24
C GLY A 31 -14.62 7.06 -1.00
N GLU A 32 -15.81 7.52 -1.42
CA GLU A 32 -16.23 8.19 -2.67
C GLU A 32 -15.22 9.10 -3.42
N THR A 33 -14.16 9.57 -2.78
CA THR A 33 -13.16 10.48 -3.35
C THR A 33 -11.78 9.87 -3.63
N GLY A 34 -11.53 8.63 -3.17
CA GLY A 34 -10.26 7.90 -3.33
C GLY A 34 -9.03 8.61 -2.75
N SER A 35 -7.87 7.98 -2.96
CA SER A 35 -6.55 8.51 -2.60
C SER A 35 -5.95 9.30 -3.77
N LYS A 36 -5.47 10.53 -3.51
CA LYS A 36 -5.03 11.47 -4.56
C LYS A 36 -3.56 11.87 -4.44
N ALA A 37 -2.89 12.00 -5.57
CA ALA A 37 -1.51 12.48 -5.69
C ALA A 37 -1.38 13.48 -6.85
N ASN A 38 -0.49 14.46 -6.71
CA ASN A 38 -0.10 15.34 -7.81
C ASN A 38 1.36 15.06 -8.17
N VAL A 39 1.61 14.65 -9.42
CA VAL A 39 2.93 14.29 -9.91
C VAL A 39 3.09 14.82 -11.33
N ASN A 40 4.19 15.54 -11.59
CA ASN A 40 4.51 16.09 -12.91
C ASN A 40 3.38 16.91 -13.56
N GLY A 41 2.57 17.60 -12.74
CA GLY A 41 1.42 18.39 -13.24
C GLY A 41 0.16 17.58 -13.51
N TYR A 42 0.16 16.28 -13.24
CA TYR A 42 -1.03 15.44 -13.30
C TYR A 42 -1.61 15.21 -11.90
N GLN A 43 -2.93 15.26 -11.78
CA GLN A 43 -3.63 14.76 -10.61
C GLN A 43 -4.12 13.34 -10.89
N ILE A 44 -3.69 12.41 -10.04
CA ILE A 44 -3.94 10.98 -10.15
C ILE A 44 -4.72 10.56 -8.91
N ALA A 45 -5.89 9.96 -9.09
CA ALA A 45 -6.72 9.43 -8.02
C ALA A 45 -6.84 7.91 -8.17
N LEU A 46 -6.51 7.16 -7.12
CA LEU A 46 -6.78 5.73 -7.00
C LEU A 46 -8.04 5.54 -6.14
N ILE A 47 -9.07 4.92 -6.71
CA ILE A 47 -10.39 4.82 -6.11
C ILE A 47 -10.84 3.35 -6.13
N PHE A 48 -10.95 2.74 -4.95
CA PHE A 48 -11.57 1.42 -4.81
C PHE A 48 -13.10 1.56 -4.79
N ALA A 49 -13.79 0.58 -5.38
CA ALA A 49 -15.27 0.55 -5.39
C ALA A 49 -15.85 0.36 -3.99
N GLU A 50 -15.15 -0.39 -3.15
CA GLU A 50 -15.41 -0.60 -1.72
C GLU A 50 -14.09 -0.43 -0.95
N PRO A 51 -14.10 -0.21 0.36
CA PRO A 51 -12.86 -0.21 1.15
C PRO A 51 -12.04 -1.49 0.88
N ALA A 52 -10.73 -1.34 0.67
CA ALA A 52 -9.89 -2.45 0.25
C ALA A 52 -9.86 -3.57 1.31
N THR A 53 -10.11 -4.81 0.88
CA THR A 53 -10.09 -5.99 1.74
C THR A 53 -9.31 -7.13 1.10
N VAL A 54 -8.95 -8.16 1.88
CA VAL A 54 -8.42 -9.41 1.34
C VAL A 54 -9.42 -10.04 0.36
N GLY A 55 -8.93 -10.50 -0.80
CA GLY A 55 -9.73 -11.03 -1.90
C GLY A 55 -9.77 -10.11 -3.12
N GLU A 56 -10.79 -10.26 -3.94
CA GLU A 56 -10.97 -9.48 -5.18
C GLU A 56 -11.40 -8.05 -4.88
N ASN A 57 -10.65 -7.08 -5.41
CA ASN A 57 -10.95 -5.66 -5.27
C ASN A 57 -11.08 -5.02 -6.65
N LYS A 58 -12.19 -4.34 -6.88
CA LYS A 58 -12.39 -3.50 -8.07
C LYS A 58 -11.98 -2.08 -7.76
N PHE A 59 -11.24 -1.48 -8.68
CA PHE A 59 -10.80 -0.10 -8.54
C PHE A 59 -10.74 0.58 -9.90
N HIS A 60 -10.65 1.91 -9.87
CA HIS A 60 -10.30 2.69 -11.03
C HIS A 60 -9.27 3.76 -10.66
N VAL A 61 -8.56 4.23 -11.68
CA VAL A 61 -7.63 5.34 -11.63
C VAL A 61 -8.21 6.47 -12.46
N GLN A 62 -8.33 7.66 -11.89
CA GLN A 62 -8.70 8.86 -12.61
C GLN A 62 -7.48 9.77 -12.78
N ILE A 63 -7.20 10.16 -14.03
CA ILE A 63 -6.05 11.00 -14.39
C ILE A 63 -6.53 12.29 -15.04
N THR A 64 -6.11 13.41 -14.46
CA THR A 64 -6.38 14.76 -14.97
C THR A 64 -5.07 15.55 -15.08
N ASP A 65 -5.00 16.46 -16.05
CA ASP A 65 -3.85 17.36 -16.21
C ASP A 65 -3.94 18.59 -15.28
N ALA A 66 -2.98 19.51 -15.40
CA ALA A 66 -2.91 20.72 -14.59
C ALA A 66 -4.07 21.70 -14.81
N LEU A 67 -4.88 21.49 -15.85
CA LEU A 67 -6.06 22.28 -16.21
C LEU A 67 -7.37 21.54 -15.86
N ASP A 68 -7.29 20.48 -15.07
CA ASP A 68 -8.40 19.59 -14.71
C ASP A 68 -9.06 18.90 -15.92
N LEU A 69 -8.32 18.75 -17.03
CA LEU A 69 -8.79 18.03 -18.21
C LEU A 69 -8.44 16.55 -18.11
N ALA A 70 -9.41 15.70 -18.46
CA ALA A 70 -9.25 14.25 -18.45
C ALA A 70 -8.15 13.78 -19.42
N VAL A 71 -7.21 12.98 -18.90
CA VAL A 71 -6.12 12.40 -19.70
C VAL A 71 -6.57 11.08 -20.33
N THR A 72 -6.85 11.10 -21.62
CA THR A 72 -7.26 9.92 -22.39
C THR A 72 -6.11 9.30 -23.17
N MET A 73 -6.22 8.00 -23.48
CA MET A 73 -5.25 7.24 -24.30
C MET A 73 -3.86 7.05 -23.63
N ALA A 74 -3.81 7.09 -22.29
CA ALA A 74 -2.63 6.66 -21.57
C ALA A 74 -2.60 5.13 -21.48
N GLU A 75 -1.41 4.54 -21.52
CA GLU A 75 -1.19 3.16 -21.07
C GLU A 75 -1.02 3.21 -19.55
N VAL A 76 -1.86 2.49 -18.81
CA VAL A 76 -1.89 2.56 -17.33
C VAL A 76 -1.72 1.17 -16.75
N GLU A 77 -0.81 1.06 -15.79
CA GLU A 77 -0.53 -0.15 -15.02
C GLU A 77 -0.52 0.19 -13.53
N VAL A 78 -0.96 -0.74 -12.69
CA VAL A 78 -0.87 -0.63 -11.25
C VAL A 78 -0.11 -1.83 -10.70
N THR A 79 0.91 -1.54 -9.88
CA THR A 79 1.64 -2.55 -9.11
C THR A 79 1.35 -2.38 -7.62
N ALA A 80 0.99 -3.45 -6.92
CA ALA A 80 0.77 -3.46 -5.49
C ALA A 80 1.83 -4.31 -4.79
N ILE A 81 2.43 -3.74 -3.73
CA ILE A 81 3.48 -4.40 -2.93
C ILE A 81 3.09 -4.34 -1.46
N LEU A 82 3.06 -5.48 -0.78
CA LEU A 82 2.83 -5.52 0.66
C LEU A 82 4.03 -4.92 1.39
N ALA A 83 3.80 -3.96 2.29
CA ALA A 83 4.84 -3.43 3.15
C ALA A 83 5.16 -4.45 4.24
N GLU A 84 6.15 -5.31 3.99
CA GLU A 84 6.63 -6.25 5.01
C GLU A 84 7.23 -5.46 6.18
N ASN A 85 6.85 -5.84 7.40
CA ASN A 85 7.45 -5.30 8.60
C ASN A 85 8.88 -5.86 8.67
N MET A 86 9.84 -5.14 8.08
CA MET A 86 11.26 -5.48 8.07
C MET A 86 11.73 -5.62 9.51
N SER A 87 11.74 -6.86 10.01
CA SER A 87 12.42 -7.22 11.25
C SER A 87 13.90 -6.94 11.01
N THR A 88 14.46 -5.91 11.63
CA THR A 88 15.89 -5.61 11.60
C THR A 88 16.67 -6.77 12.20
N HIS A 89 17.11 -7.71 11.38
CA HIS A 89 18.13 -8.67 11.76
C HIS A 89 19.50 -8.01 11.54
N GLU A 90 20.03 -7.39 12.58
CA GLU A 90 21.45 -7.04 12.67
C GLU A 90 22.27 -8.35 12.69
N ASN A 91 22.77 -8.78 11.53
CA ASN A 91 23.80 -9.83 11.49
C ASN A 91 25.18 -9.18 11.61
N SER A 92 25.62 -8.96 12.84
CA SER A 92 27.03 -8.73 13.15
C SER A 92 27.75 -10.06 13.16
N THR A 93 28.35 -10.48 12.04
CA THR A 93 29.44 -11.47 12.10
C THR A 93 30.53 -11.14 11.08
N ALA A 94 31.54 -10.40 11.55
CA ALA A 94 32.82 -10.30 10.89
C ALA A 94 33.54 -11.65 10.96
N SER A 95 33.93 -12.21 9.82
CA SER A 95 34.89 -13.31 9.76
C SER A 95 35.93 -12.99 8.69
N ALA A 96 37.10 -12.60 9.19
CA ALA A 96 38.35 -12.57 8.46
C ALA A 96 38.69 -13.98 7.96
N THR A 97 39.21 -14.10 6.74
CA THR A 97 39.88 -15.33 6.31
C THR A 97 41.32 -15.02 5.90
N SER A 98 42.23 -15.57 6.70
CA SER A 98 43.67 -15.64 6.46
C SER A 98 44.00 -16.98 5.80
N GLY A 99 44.84 -16.93 4.76
CA GLY A 99 46.04 -17.77 4.70
C GLY A 99 45.94 -19.23 4.23
N VAL A 100 46.66 -19.45 3.13
CA VAL A 100 47.65 -20.53 2.84
C VAL A 100 47.22 -21.92 2.36
N ASP A 101 47.72 -22.21 1.16
CA ASP A 101 48.42 -23.41 0.67
C ASP A 101 47.83 -24.81 0.93
N ASN A 102 47.55 -25.52 -0.17
CA ASN A 102 48.10 -26.88 -0.28
C ASN A 102 48.37 -27.34 -1.72
N LEU A 103 49.56 -27.90 -1.86
CA LEU A 103 50.28 -28.45 -2.99
C LEU A 103 49.78 -29.85 -3.37
N HIS A 104 49.58 -30.14 -4.66
CA HIS A 104 49.83 -31.49 -5.18
C HIS A 104 50.23 -31.50 -6.66
N THR A 105 51.26 -32.30 -6.94
CA THR A 105 51.97 -32.47 -8.21
C THR A 105 51.63 -33.85 -8.78
N THR A 106 51.55 -34.01 -10.11
CA THR A 106 52.12 -35.14 -10.90
C THR A 106 51.83 -35.00 -12.41
N SER A 107 52.92 -34.80 -13.16
CA SER A 107 53.35 -35.42 -14.43
C SER A 107 52.42 -35.73 -15.61
N ASP A 108 52.68 -35.02 -16.71
CA ASP A 108 53.02 -35.46 -18.09
C ASP A 108 52.07 -36.38 -18.90
N THR A 109 51.69 -35.95 -20.13
CA THR A 109 52.13 -36.49 -21.45
C THR A 109 51.19 -36.07 -22.61
N HIS A 110 51.76 -35.85 -23.81
CA HIS A 110 51.22 -35.24 -25.04
C HIS A 110 50.15 -36.01 -25.86
N GLY A 111 49.38 -35.27 -26.68
CA GLY A 111 48.89 -35.73 -28.00
C GLY A 111 47.49 -35.23 -28.42
N PRO A 112 47.29 -34.65 -29.63
CA PRO A 112 45.99 -34.13 -30.11
C PRO A 112 45.24 -35.14 -31.00
N GLY A 113 43.90 -35.20 -30.93
CA GLY A 113 43.09 -36.01 -31.86
C GLY A 113 41.58 -36.09 -31.58
N THR A 114 40.82 -35.39 -32.44
CA THR A 114 39.49 -35.72 -33.02
C THR A 114 38.39 -36.48 -32.24
N SER A 115 37.21 -35.83 -32.21
CA SER A 115 35.84 -36.35 -32.44
C SER A 115 35.08 -37.17 -31.38
N ALA A 116 33.84 -36.70 -31.16
CA ALA A 116 32.60 -37.40 -30.84
C ALA A 116 32.25 -37.75 -29.37
N LEU A 117 31.24 -37.01 -28.87
CA LEU A 117 30.09 -37.42 -28.05
C LEU A 117 30.20 -38.68 -27.18
N ALA A 118 30.18 -38.48 -25.85
CA ALA A 118 29.49 -39.36 -24.92
C ALA A 118 29.01 -38.56 -23.69
N ALA A 119 27.73 -38.74 -23.38
CA ALA A 119 27.07 -38.27 -22.17
C ALA A 119 27.50 -39.12 -20.97
N ASP A 120 27.88 -38.48 -19.86
CA ASP A 120 27.55 -38.87 -18.48
C ASP A 120 28.23 -37.87 -17.52
N THR A 121 27.47 -37.10 -16.77
CA THR A 121 27.96 -36.44 -15.54
C THR A 121 26.77 -36.16 -14.63
N HIS A 122 26.55 -37.07 -13.69
CA HIS A 122 25.98 -36.77 -12.40
C HIS A 122 26.78 -35.63 -11.74
N THR A 123 26.12 -34.53 -11.38
CA THR A 123 26.63 -33.63 -10.34
C THR A 123 25.49 -33.39 -9.36
N ASP A 124 25.73 -33.88 -8.15
CA ASP A 124 24.96 -33.66 -6.95
C ASP A 124 24.86 -32.17 -6.59
N GLU A 125 23.81 -31.87 -5.84
CA GLU A 125 23.74 -30.82 -4.81
C GLU A 125 23.91 -29.36 -5.23
N HIS A 126 22.77 -28.67 -5.35
CA HIS A 126 22.52 -27.53 -4.48
C HIS A 126 21.02 -27.44 -4.16
N ALA A 127 20.67 -27.89 -2.97
CA ALA A 127 19.47 -27.44 -2.29
C ALA A 127 19.66 -25.94 -2.01
N GLU A 128 19.19 -25.08 -2.90
CA GLU A 128 18.96 -23.68 -2.57
C GLU A 128 17.76 -23.65 -1.63
N SER A 129 18.09 -23.56 -0.34
CA SER A 129 17.20 -22.99 0.66
C SER A 129 17.00 -21.52 0.30
N ASP A 130 16.07 -21.26 -0.62
CA ASP A 130 15.52 -19.93 -0.88
C ASP A 130 14.66 -19.53 0.33
N ASP A 131 15.31 -19.07 1.38
CA ASP A 131 14.71 -18.19 2.39
C ASP A 131 14.64 -16.75 1.81
N ALA A 132 14.19 -16.66 0.56
CA ALA A 132 13.79 -15.40 -0.05
C ALA A 132 12.47 -15.02 0.60
N GLN A 133 12.51 -14.02 1.49
CA GLN A 133 11.32 -13.35 1.99
C GLN A 133 10.45 -12.98 0.79
N HIS A 134 9.37 -13.72 0.58
CA HIS A 134 8.51 -13.58 -0.59
C HIS A 134 7.70 -12.29 -0.46
N THR A 135 8.30 -11.17 -0.87
CA THR A 135 7.57 -9.93 -1.07
C THR A 135 6.57 -10.15 -2.19
N GLU A 136 5.29 -10.06 -1.85
CA GLU A 136 4.19 -10.23 -2.80
C GLU A 136 4.09 -9.00 -3.69
N ILE A 137 4.28 -9.19 -5.00
CA ILE A 137 4.16 -8.16 -6.03
C ILE A 137 3.03 -8.58 -6.97
N LEU A 138 2.02 -7.74 -7.08
CA LEU A 138 0.85 -7.94 -7.95
C LEU A 138 0.83 -6.82 -8.98
N THR A 139 0.67 -7.16 -10.26
CA THR A 139 0.61 -6.18 -11.36
C THR A 139 -0.69 -6.33 -12.13
N SER A 140 -1.35 -5.21 -12.43
CA SER A 140 -2.61 -5.15 -13.15
C SER A 140 -2.54 -4.07 -14.22
N ALA A 141 -2.69 -4.46 -15.50
CA ALA A 141 -2.83 -3.51 -16.60
C ALA A 141 -4.29 -3.05 -16.69
N LEU A 142 -4.51 -1.73 -16.68
CA LEU A 142 -5.84 -1.15 -16.63
C LEU A 142 -6.40 -0.92 -18.04
N LYS A 143 -7.73 -0.92 -18.14
CA LYS A 143 -8.46 -0.62 -19.37
C LYS A 143 -9.20 0.71 -19.23
N PRO A 144 -9.42 1.47 -20.31
CA PRO A 144 -10.27 2.66 -20.24
C PRO A 144 -11.62 2.36 -19.61
N GLY A 145 -12.02 3.20 -18.64
CA GLY A 145 -13.26 3.12 -17.88
C GLY A 145 -14.45 3.75 -18.60
N VAL A 146 -15.50 4.07 -17.83
CA VAL A 146 -16.75 4.64 -18.37
C VAL A 146 -16.58 6.14 -18.60
N GLU A 147 -15.92 6.83 -17.69
CA GLU A 147 -15.64 8.25 -17.79
C GLU A 147 -14.33 8.54 -18.52
N LYS A 148 -14.22 9.75 -19.09
CA LYS A 148 -12.98 10.18 -19.74
C LYS A 148 -11.88 10.31 -18.69
N GLY A 149 -10.71 9.76 -18.99
CA GLY A 149 -9.57 9.77 -18.08
C GLY A 149 -9.69 8.78 -16.92
N GLU A 150 -10.73 7.94 -16.93
CA GLU A 150 -10.88 6.81 -16.03
C GLU A 150 -10.23 5.56 -16.65
N TYR A 151 -9.55 4.77 -15.81
CA TYR A 151 -8.96 3.49 -16.16
C TYR A 151 -9.33 2.47 -15.08
N ALA A 152 -10.05 1.41 -15.43
CA ALA A 152 -10.57 0.42 -14.51
C ALA A 152 -9.67 -0.83 -14.45
N GLY A 153 -9.56 -1.40 -13.26
CA GLY A 153 -8.78 -2.60 -12.98
C GLY A 153 -9.37 -3.45 -11.86
N GLU A 154 -8.88 -4.67 -11.79
CA GLU A 154 -9.18 -5.60 -10.70
C GLU A 154 -7.86 -6.14 -10.15
N ILE A 155 -7.82 -6.40 -8.85
CA ILE A 155 -6.66 -6.96 -8.16
C ILE A 155 -7.11 -7.85 -7.00
N SER A 156 -6.46 -9.00 -6.85
CA SER A 156 -6.72 -9.95 -5.77
C SER A 156 -5.63 -9.83 -4.71
N LEU A 157 -5.98 -9.39 -3.50
CA LEU A 157 -5.03 -9.16 -2.41
C LEU A 157 -5.06 -10.35 -1.46
N SER A 158 -3.92 -11.00 -1.21
CA SER A 158 -3.92 -12.24 -0.42
C SER A 158 -3.82 -12.03 1.10
N LYS A 159 -3.36 -10.85 1.55
CA LYS A 159 -3.06 -10.55 2.96
C LYS A 159 -3.58 -9.17 3.40
N PRO A 160 -4.05 -9.05 4.65
CA PRO A 160 -4.36 -7.75 5.23
C PRO A 160 -3.06 -7.00 5.56
N GLY A 161 -3.18 -5.70 5.80
CA GLY A 161 -2.09 -4.80 6.19
C GLY A 161 -1.87 -3.67 5.21
N ARG A 162 -0.73 -2.99 5.31
CA ARG A 162 -0.42 -1.83 4.49
C ARG A 162 0.21 -2.24 3.16
N TRP A 163 -0.43 -1.90 2.07
CA TRP A 163 0.03 -2.11 0.71
C TRP A 163 0.48 -0.78 0.11
N THR A 164 1.52 -0.82 -0.73
CA THR A 164 1.90 0.31 -1.57
C THR A 164 1.44 0.04 -2.98
N PHE A 165 0.46 0.80 -3.44
CA PHE A 165 -0.02 0.80 -4.81
C PHE A 165 0.74 1.85 -5.60
N THR A 166 1.39 1.43 -6.67
CA THR A 166 2.13 2.28 -7.59
C THR A 166 1.40 2.31 -8.91
N VAL A 167 0.83 3.47 -9.25
CA VAL A 167 0.21 3.73 -10.55
C VAL A 167 1.30 4.22 -11.49
N HIS A 168 1.50 3.48 -12.57
CA HIS A 168 2.38 3.82 -13.67
C HIS A 168 1.52 4.20 -14.87
N PHE A 169 1.81 5.31 -15.51
CA PHE A 169 1.22 5.57 -16.82
C PHE A 169 2.21 6.17 -17.80
N ILE A 170 1.98 5.88 -19.08
CA ILE A 170 2.73 6.41 -20.20
C ILE A 170 1.80 7.26 -21.05
N LEU A 171 2.15 8.54 -21.23
CA LEU A 171 1.45 9.45 -22.13
C LEU A 171 2.48 10.15 -23.04
N HIS A 172 2.31 10.03 -24.36
CA HIS A 172 3.25 10.58 -25.35
C HIS A 172 4.74 10.18 -25.12
N GLY A 173 4.98 9.00 -24.55
CA GLY A 173 6.32 8.51 -24.23
C GLY A 173 6.91 9.04 -22.91
N GLU A 174 6.17 9.86 -22.16
CA GLU A 174 6.52 10.26 -20.80
C GLU A 174 5.97 9.23 -19.81
N PHE A 175 6.85 8.70 -18.96
CA PHE A 175 6.49 7.78 -17.87
C PHE A 175 6.28 8.57 -16.57
N VAL A 176 5.13 8.35 -15.93
CA VAL A 176 4.77 8.98 -14.66
C VAL A 176 4.43 7.90 -13.64
N GLU A 177 4.84 8.13 -12.40
CA GLU A 177 4.66 7.21 -11.28
C GLU A 177 4.03 7.93 -10.08
N ALA A 178 2.97 7.35 -9.51
CA ALA A 178 2.36 7.83 -8.27
C ALA A 178 2.18 6.67 -7.27
N LYS A 179 2.55 6.91 -6.01
CA LYS A 179 2.49 5.91 -4.93
C LYS A 179 1.40 6.26 -3.93
N PHE A 180 0.65 5.24 -3.54
CA PHE A 180 -0.44 5.32 -2.58
C PHE A 180 -0.25 4.23 -1.53
N ALA A 181 -0.28 4.61 -0.26
CA ALA A 181 -0.25 3.66 0.86
C ALA A 181 -1.68 3.34 1.28
N ILE A 182 -2.09 2.10 1.06
CA ILE A 182 -3.45 1.60 1.21
C ILE A 182 -3.50 0.62 2.37
N GLU A 183 -4.43 0.79 3.31
CA GLU A 183 -4.61 -0.17 4.40
C GLU A 183 -5.70 -1.17 4.01
N VAL A 184 -5.33 -2.46 3.94
CA VAL A 184 -6.19 -3.56 3.50
C VAL A 184 -6.69 -4.33 4.70
N ALA A 185 -8.01 -4.39 4.88
CA ALA A 185 -8.63 -5.10 6.00
C ALA A 185 -8.86 -6.59 5.68
N GLU A 186 -9.11 -7.40 6.72
CA GLU A 186 -9.57 -8.78 6.51
C GLU A 186 -10.95 -8.81 5.84
N ALA A 187 -11.18 -9.83 5.00
CA ALA A 187 -12.46 -10.04 4.34
C ALA A 187 -13.60 -10.22 5.38
N GLY A 188 -14.68 -9.45 5.24
CA GLY A 188 -15.89 -9.58 6.06
C GLY A 188 -16.03 -8.58 7.21
N GLN A 189 -15.07 -7.68 7.42
CA GLN A 189 -15.15 -6.66 8.48
C GLN A 189 -15.92 -5.41 8.01
N ASN A 190 -17.26 -5.52 7.91
CA ASN A 190 -18.15 -4.39 7.57
C ASN A 190 -18.38 -3.46 8.77
N TYR A 191 -17.39 -2.62 9.11
CA TYR A 191 -17.47 -1.68 10.24
C TYR A 191 -18.65 -0.71 10.15
N SER A 192 -19.12 -0.39 8.94
CA SER A 192 -20.29 0.47 8.71
C SER A 192 -21.57 -0.11 9.32
N VAL A 193 -21.77 -1.43 9.22
CA VAL A 193 -22.93 -2.13 9.78
C VAL A 193 -22.86 -2.11 11.32
N LEU A 194 -21.67 -2.31 11.87
CA LEU A 194 -21.46 -2.27 13.32
C LEU A 194 -21.67 -0.86 13.90
N ALA A 195 -21.17 0.17 13.21
CA ALA A 195 -21.36 1.56 13.59
C ALA A 195 -22.85 1.97 13.53
N GLY A 196 -23.57 1.55 12.50
CA GLY A 196 -25.02 1.77 12.37
C GLY A 196 -25.80 1.09 13.51
N PHE A 197 -25.48 -0.16 13.83
CA PHE A 197 -26.11 -0.89 14.93
C PHE A 197 -25.86 -0.20 16.29
N PHE A 198 -24.62 0.23 16.55
CA PHE A 198 -24.28 0.93 17.78
C PHE A 198 -25.00 2.28 17.88
N GLY A 199 -25.01 3.07 16.80
CA GLY A 199 -25.67 4.38 16.75
C GLY A 199 -27.18 4.29 17.02
N PHE A 200 -27.86 3.30 16.44
CA PHE A 200 -29.28 3.06 16.69
C PHE A 200 -29.56 2.72 18.16
N ASN A 201 -28.82 1.77 18.73
CA ASN A 201 -29.00 1.37 20.13
C ASN A 201 -28.69 2.52 21.11
N ALA A 202 -27.62 3.27 20.88
CA ALA A 202 -27.28 4.44 21.69
C ALA A 202 -28.41 5.49 21.66
N THR A 203 -29.01 5.73 20.50
CA THR A 203 -30.14 6.66 20.35
C THR A 203 -31.35 6.22 21.16
N VAL A 204 -31.70 4.93 21.13
CA VAL A 204 -32.81 4.38 21.93
C VAL A 204 -32.57 4.56 23.42
N ILE A 205 -31.34 4.27 23.89
CA ILE A 205 -30.97 4.41 25.30
C ILE A 205 -31.05 5.88 25.75
N ILE A 206 -30.54 6.82 24.94
CA ILE A 206 -30.60 8.26 25.24
C ILE A 206 -32.05 8.73 25.29
N ALA A 207 -32.87 8.36 24.31
CA ALA A 207 -34.29 8.71 24.29
C ALA A 207 -35.02 8.21 25.55
N ALA A 208 -34.81 6.95 25.92
CA ALA A 208 -35.37 6.37 27.14
C ALA A 208 -34.90 7.09 28.40
N ALA A 209 -33.61 7.46 28.49
CA ALA A 209 -33.06 8.19 29.64
C ALA A 209 -33.65 9.60 29.78
N VAL A 210 -33.88 10.31 28.67
CA VAL A 210 -34.51 11.65 28.67
C VAL A 210 -35.98 11.55 29.08
N LEU A 211 -36.72 10.57 28.54
CA LEU A 211 -38.11 10.32 28.90
C LEU A 211 -38.27 9.92 30.37
N LYS A 212 -37.37 9.09 30.90
CA LYS A 212 -37.37 8.67 32.32
C LYS A 212 -37.08 9.83 33.27
N ARG A 213 -36.21 10.79 32.89
CA ARG A 213 -35.98 12.01 33.69
C ARG A 213 -37.18 12.94 33.71
N LYS A 214 -37.91 13.06 32.59
CA LYS A 214 -39.13 13.88 32.52
C LYS A 214 -40.26 13.33 33.40
N ALA A 215 -40.36 12.01 33.53
CA ALA A 215 -41.37 11.35 34.37
C ALA A 215 -41.06 11.38 35.88
N ALA A 216 -39.78 11.54 36.28
CA ALA A 216 -39.37 11.59 37.68
C ALA A 216 -39.32 13.02 38.26
N SER A 217 -39.56 14.03 37.43
CA SER A 217 -39.56 15.46 37.82
C SER A 217 -40.97 16.10 37.78
N ALA A 218 -42.01 15.28 37.57
CA ALA A 218 -43.42 15.64 37.70
C ALA A 218 -43.99 14.98 38.96
#